data_AF-A0A2T0FLG8-F1
#
_entry.id   AF-A0A2T0FLG8-F1
#
_cell.length_a   1.000
_cell.length_b   1.000
_cell.length_c   1.000
_cell.angle_alpha   90.00
_cell.angle_beta   90.00
_cell.angle_gamma   90.00
#
_symmetry.space_group_name_H-M   'P 1'
#
loop_
_entity.id
_entity.type
_entity.pdbx_description
1 polymer ?
#
loop_
_entity_poly.entity_id
_entity_poly.type
_entity_poly.pdbx_seq_one_letter_code
_entity_poly.pdbx_strand_id
1 'polypeptide(L)'
;MDVETIQVPKSGPAILDNNNVLTRARHAIALAAGATAGVLQLESFYGFGVFVAAMALASVALFALTAGSNKQVLYTGVLASLPGFVLSWVLVYSLSA
;
A
#
# COMPACT_ATOMS: atom_id res chain seq x y z
N MET A 1 3.47 20.97 -34.50
CA MET A 1 2.35 20.00 -34.50
C MET A 1 2.09 19.66 -33.06
N ASP A 2 1.31 20.51 -32.40
CA ASP A 2 0.88 20.29 -31.04
C ASP A 2 -0.15 19.17 -31.09
N VAL A 3 0.27 17.99 -30.61
CA VAL A 3 -0.64 16.86 -30.41
C VAL A 3 -1.61 17.31 -29.34
N GLU A 4 -2.75 17.83 -29.78
CA GLU A 4 -3.90 18.13 -28.94
C GLU A 4 -4.32 16.81 -28.29
N THR A 5 -3.83 16.57 -27.08
CA THR A 5 -4.16 15.36 -26.33
C THR A 5 -5.65 15.41 -26.06
N ILE A 6 -6.41 14.61 -26.80
CA ILE A 6 -7.84 14.39 -26.55
C ILE A 6 -7.97 13.96 -25.09
N GLN A 7 -8.40 14.88 -24.22
CA GLN A 7 -8.69 14.62 -22.82
C GLN A 7 -9.94 13.75 -22.79
N VAL A 8 -9.76 12.43 -22.89
CA VAL A 8 -10.86 11.48 -22.69
C VAL A 8 -11.38 11.71 -21.28
N PRO A 9 -12.68 12.03 -21.10
CA PRO A 9 -13.24 12.26 -19.77
C PRO A 9 -13.01 11.01 -18.92
N LYS A 10 -12.33 11.19 -17.78
CA LYS A 10 -12.07 10.09 -16.84
C LYS A 10 -13.41 9.53 -16.41
N SER A 11 -13.71 8.30 -16.82
CA SER A 11 -14.96 7.67 -16.45
C SER A 11 -14.94 7.38 -14.94
N GLY A 12 -16.02 7.75 -14.24
CA GLY A 12 -16.17 7.44 -12.80
C GLY A 12 -15.90 5.96 -12.45
N PRO A 13 -16.34 4.98 -13.27
CA PRO A 13 -16.02 3.57 -13.07
C PRO A 13 -14.52 3.26 -13.11
N ALA A 14 -13.76 3.85 -14.05
CA ALA A 14 -12.32 3.61 -14.16
C ALA A 14 -11.53 4.18 -12.97
N ILE A 15 -11.98 5.30 -12.40
CA ILE A 15 -11.37 5.88 -11.20
C ILE A 15 -11.59 4.95 -10.00
N LEU A 16 -12.81 4.40 -9.86
CA LEU A 16 -13.12 3.46 -8.80
C LEU A 16 -12.30 2.17 -8.91
N ASP A 17 -12.21 1.61 -10.11
CA ASP A 17 -11.45 0.38 -10.34
C ASP A 17 -9.96 0.57 -10.05
N ASN A 18 -9.36 1.68 -10.51
CA ASN A 18 -7.98 2.03 -10.17
C ASN A 18 -7.75 2.15 -8.66
N ASN A 19 -8.67 2.79 -7.93
CA ASN A 19 -8.57 2.89 -6.48
C ASN A 19 -8.67 1.52 -5.79
N ASN A 20 -9.49 0.61 -6.33
CA ASN A 20 -9.59 -0.76 -5.84
C ASN A 20 -8.28 -1.53 -6.06
N VAL A 21 -7.67 -1.40 -7.25
CA VAL A 21 -6.36 -2.03 -7.55
C VAL A 21 -5.27 -1.50 -6.61
N LEU A 22 -5.20 -0.19 -6.40
CA LEU A 22 -4.23 0.40 -5.46
C LEU A 22 -4.43 -0.12 -4.02
N THR A 23 -5.68 -0.19 -3.59
CA THR A 23 -6.02 -0.65 -2.24
C THR A 23 -5.63 -2.12 -2.06
N ARG A 24 -5.90 -2.98 -3.05
CA ARG A 24 -5.47 -4.39 -3.04
C ARG A 24 -3.95 -4.54 -3.00
N ALA A 25 -3.22 -3.75 -3.79
CA ALA A 25 -1.76 -3.76 -3.77
C ALA A 25 -1.20 -3.40 -2.38
N ARG A 26 -1.77 -2.38 -1.74
CA ARG A 26 -1.40 -1.99 -0.37
C ARG A 26 -1.73 -3.07 0.65
N HIS A 27 -2.87 -3.73 0.54
CA HIS A 27 -3.19 -4.87 1.42
C HIS A 27 -2.16 -6.00 1.27
N ALA A 28 -1.76 -6.34 0.04
CA ALA A 28 -0.73 -7.37 -0.17
C ALA A 28 0.63 -6.97 0.46
N ILE A 29 1.04 -5.72 0.29
CA ILE A 29 2.28 -5.20 0.90
C ILE A 29 2.17 -5.18 2.43
N ALA A 30 1.02 -4.78 2.97
CA ALA A 30 0.77 -4.77 4.42
C ALA A 30 0.83 -6.18 5.02
N LEU A 31 0.26 -7.18 4.34
CA LEU A 31 0.36 -8.58 4.74
C LEU A 31 1.82 -9.06 4.70
N ALA A 32 2.54 -8.80 3.61
CA ALA A 32 3.94 -9.18 3.49
C ALA A 32 4.83 -8.52 4.56
N ALA A 33 4.64 -7.23 4.81
CA ALA A 33 5.35 -6.49 5.84
C ALA A 33 4.99 -6.96 7.26
N GLY A 34 3.73 -7.35 7.48
CA GLY A 34 3.30 -7.95 8.75
C GLY A 34 3.97 -9.30 8.97
N ALA A 35 4.00 -10.14 7.94
CA ALA A 35 4.71 -11.42 8.01
C ALA A 35 6.20 -11.26 8.30
N THR A 36 6.89 -10.32 7.65
CA THR A 36 8.32 -10.07 7.94
C THR A 36 8.55 -9.56 9.36
N ALA A 37 7.70 -8.65 9.85
CA ALA A 37 7.74 -8.19 11.24
C ALA A 37 7.51 -9.34 12.25
N GLY A 38 6.64 -10.29 11.92
CA GLY A 38 6.39 -11.50 12.71
C GLY A 38 7.58 -12.45 12.75
N VAL A 39 8.19 -12.77 11.61
CA VAL A 39 9.38 -13.65 11.54
C VAL A 39 10.55 -13.09 12.32
N LEU A 40 10.75 -11.77 12.25
CA LEU A 40 11.81 -11.07 12.98
C LEU A 40 11.52 -10.92 14.48
N GLN A 41 10.35 -11.37 14.96
CA GLN A 41 9.89 -11.25 16.34
C GLN A 41 10.05 -9.83 16.91
N LEU A 42 9.82 -8.80 16.09
CA LEU A 42 9.88 -7.43 16.60
C LEU A 42 8.69 -7.19 17.52
N GLU A 43 8.95 -6.51 18.64
CA GLU A 43 7.93 -6.15 19.61
C GLU A 43 7.53 -4.68 19.48
N SER A 44 6.23 -4.42 19.68
CA SER A 44 5.66 -3.09 19.96
C SER A 44 6.07 -2.00 18.95
N PHE A 45 6.81 -0.98 19.36
CA PHE A 45 7.15 0.20 18.54
C PHE A 45 7.95 -0.14 17.28
N TYR A 46 8.83 -1.14 17.34
CA TYR A 46 9.70 -1.45 16.20
C TYR A 46 8.93 -2.11 15.05
N GLY A 47 7.95 -2.96 15.34
CA GLY A 47 7.11 -3.54 14.29
C GLY A 47 6.17 -2.51 13.66
N PHE A 48 5.67 -1.54 14.43
CA PHE A 48 4.98 -0.37 13.85
C PHE A 48 5.91 0.47 12.96
N GLY A 49 7.19 0.56 13.31
CA GLY A 49 8.21 1.16 12.45
C GLY A 49 8.31 0.48 11.09
N VAL A 50 8.26 -0.86 11.05
CA VAL A 50 8.25 -1.65 9.80
C VAL A 50 7.02 -1.31 8.95
N PHE A 51 5.84 -1.16 9.57
CA PHE A 51 4.63 -0.75 8.84
C PHE A 51 4.78 0.63 8.20
N VAL A 52 5.25 1.62 8.96
CA VAL A 52 5.44 2.99 8.45
C VAL A 52 6.47 3.01 7.33
N ALA A 53 7.60 2.31 7.49
CA ALA A 53 8.62 2.22 6.46
C ALA A 53 8.10 1.50 5.20
N ALA A 54 7.42 0.37 5.36
CA ALA A 54 6.84 -0.39 4.25
C ALA A 54 5.78 0.42 3.50
N MET A 55 4.92 1.18 4.21
CA MET A 55 3.92 2.03 3.56
C MET A 55 4.53 3.27 2.91
N ALA A 56 5.56 3.87 3.50
CA ALA A 56 6.29 4.96 2.86
C ALA A 56 6.95 4.49 1.56
N LEU A 57 7.62 3.33 1.59
CA LEU A 57 8.20 2.71 0.40
C LEU A 57 7.15 2.33 -0.64
N ALA A 58 6.02 1.75 -0.21
CA ALA A 58 4.91 1.42 -1.11
C ALA A 58 4.33 2.67 -1.76
N SER A 59 4.14 3.75 -1.01
CA SER A 59 3.65 5.02 -1.55
C SER A 59 4.60 5.64 -2.56
N VAL A 60 5.92 5.62 -2.30
CA VAL A 60 6.93 6.09 -3.24
C VAL A 60 6.99 5.20 -4.48
N ALA A 61 6.98 3.88 -4.31
CA ALA A 61 7.02 2.92 -5.42
C ALA A 61 5.80 3.04 -6.32
N LEU A 62 4.59 3.09 -5.74
CA LEU A 62 3.35 3.26 -6.51
C LEU A 62 3.28 4.63 -7.18
N PHE A 63 3.81 5.68 -6.56
CA PHE A 63 3.89 7.01 -7.17
C PHE A 63 4.86 7.05 -8.35
N ALA A 64 6.03 6.41 -8.22
CA ALA A 64 7.01 6.29 -9.30
C ALA A 64 6.45 5.47 -10.47
N LEU A 65 5.78 4.34 -10.18
CA LEU A 65 5.15 3.48 -11.18
C LEU A 65 3.97 4.14 -11.92
N THR A 66 3.31 5.12 -11.28
CA THR A 66 2.21 5.90 -11.90
C THR A 66 2.69 7.21 -12.54
N ALA A 67 4.01 7.37 -12.76
CA ALA A 67 4.64 8.56 -13.34
C ALA A 67 4.21 9.87 -12.66
N GLY A 68 3.87 9.83 -11.37
CA GLY A 68 3.45 10.98 -10.58
C GLY A 68 2.12 11.63 -10.99
N SER A 69 1.29 10.95 -11.79
CA SER A 69 0.08 11.57 -12.36
C SER A 69 -1.03 11.88 -11.34
N ASN A 70 -1.02 11.28 -10.15
CA ASN A 70 -2.05 11.54 -9.14
C ASN A 70 -1.52 11.44 -7.69
N LYS A 71 -1.61 12.55 -6.95
CA LYS A 71 -1.22 12.62 -5.53
C LYS A 71 -2.07 11.73 -4.63
N GLN A 72 -3.29 11.40 -5.07
CA GLN A 72 -4.19 10.48 -4.36
C GLN A 72 -3.57 9.09 -4.18
N VAL A 73 -2.68 8.69 -5.09
CA VAL A 73 -1.92 7.44 -4.99
C VAL A 73 -1.11 7.38 -3.69
N LEU A 74 -0.68 8.49 -3.08
CA LEU A 74 0.18 8.48 -1.90
C LEU A 74 -0.54 8.07 -0.60
N TYR A 75 -1.85 8.31 -0.50
CA TYR A 75 -2.61 8.11 0.74
C TYR A 75 -3.80 7.14 0.61
N THR A 76 -4.26 6.81 -0.60
CA THR A 76 -5.40 5.89 -0.79
C THR A 76 -5.17 4.54 -0.14
N GLY A 77 -5.99 4.15 0.83
CA GLY A 77 -5.96 2.81 1.40
C GLY A 77 -4.77 2.51 2.33
N VAL A 78 -3.96 3.51 2.70
CA VAL A 78 -2.86 3.33 3.67
C VAL A 78 -3.41 2.89 5.03
N LEU A 79 -4.35 3.65 5.60
CA LEU A 79 -4.97 3.30 6.88
C LEU A 79 -5.85 2.05 6.80
N ALA A 80 -6.50 1.82 5.66
CA ALA A 80 -7.29 0.61 5.42
C ALA A 80 -6.43 -0.66 5.47
N SER A 81 -5.13 -0.56 5.16
CA SER A 81 -4.21 -1.69 5.18
C SER A 81 -3.66 -2.05 6.58
N LEU A 82 -3.84 -1.18 7.58
CA LEU A 82 -3.33 -1.36 8.94
C LEU A 82 -3.84 -2.64 9.63
N PRO A 83 -5.15 -2.96 9.62
CA PRO A 83 -5.65 -4.17 10.28
C PRO A 83 -5.08 -5.45 9.65
N GLY A 84 -4.89 -5.45 8.33
CA GLY A 84 -4.28 -6.57 7.62
C GLY A 84 -2.82 -6.80 8.03
N PHE A 85 -2.05 -5.71 8.19
CA PHE A 85 -0.70 -5.77 8.73
C PHE A 85 -0.67 -6.36 10.14
N VAL A 86 -1.48 -5.83 11.06
CA VAL A 86 -1.50 -6.30 12.47
C VAL A 86 -1.90 -7.77 12.55
N LEU A 87 -2.91 -8.20 11.79
CA LEU A 87 -3.34 -9.59 11.75
C LEU A 87 -2.23 -10.52 11.26
N SER A 88 -1.56 -10.17 10.14
CA SER A 88 -0.46 -10.98 9.62
C SER A 88 0.74 -11.01 10.56
N TRP A 89 1.03 -9.90 11.23
CA TRP A 89 2.12 -9.80 12.19
C TRP A 89 1.88 -10.71 13.39
N VAL A 90 0.72 -10.60 14.05
CA VAL A 90 0.41 -11.44 15.22
C VAL A 90 0.36 -12.91 14.84
N LEU A 91 -0.21 -13.24 13.68
CA LEU A 91 -0.30 -14.63 13.20
C LEU A 91 1.09 -15.23 12.99
N VAL A 92 1.97 -14.55 12.26
CA VAL A 92 3.32 -15.07 11.99
C VAL A 92 4.20 -15.05 13.23
N TYR A 93 4.08 -14.02 14.07
CA TYR A 93 4.75 -13.96 15.36
C TYR A 93 4.42 -15.21 16.20
N SER A 94 3.13 -15.52 16.34
CA SER A 94 2.64 -16.68 17.11
C SER A 94 3.03 -18.02 16.51
N LEU A 95 3.20 -18.08 15.18
CA LEU A 95 3.63 -19.29 14.49
C LEU A 95 5.14 -19.53 14.60
N SER A 96 5.91 -18.45 14.71
CA SER A 96 7.38 -18.48 14.80
C SER A 96 7.92 -18.54 16.23
N ALA A 97 7.05 -18.35 17.22
CA ALA A 97 7.34 -18.45 18.65
C ALA A 97 7.14 -19.88 19.16
#